data_AF-A0A938WRN0-F1
#
_entry.id   AF-A0A938WRN0-F1
#
_cell.length_a   1.000
_cell.length_b   1.000
_cell.length_c   1.000
_cell.angle_alpha   90.00
_cell.angle_beta   90.00
_cell.angle_gamma   90.00
#
_symmetry.space_group_name_H-M   'P 1'
#
loop_
_entity.id
_entity.type
_entity.pdbx_description
1 polymer ?
#
loop_
_entity_poly.entity_id
_entity_poly.type
_entity_poly.pdbx_seq_one_letter_code
_entity_poly.pdbx_strand_id
1 'polypeptide(L)'
;MDNSVTFPVGIFPASIRDIVESLQRYENYQIDFTSAAFLTVFAAAMGNTWSARFMTGWVSHPIIYMVLIGPPSCGKTPPLRQAVTPLLKLDEAYDRVYLKEISLYRKWERLTAKQRKQQSMPEEMEMPQRKCHVVVNSTIEALISAMRDNPRGVLIYNDEMTACFPTSTVTTVRMKAIF
;
A
#
# COMPACT_ATOMS: atom_id res chain seq x y z
N MET A 1 -36.13 -14.41 2.93
CA MET A 1 -35.61 -13.03 3.01
C MET A 1 -34.11 -13.17 3.04
N ASP A 2 -33.46 -12.87 1.92
CA ASP A 2 -32.00 -12.95 1.80
C ASP A 2 -31.41 -11.72 2.50
N ASN A 3 -31.09 -11.86 3.79
CA ASN A 3 -30.32 -10.84 4.53
C ASN A 3 -28.84 -11.01 4.21
N SER A 4 -28.49 -10.96 2.91
CA SER A 4 -27.10 -10.83 2.50
C SER A 4 -26.64 -9.42 2.89
N VAL A 5 -25.93 -9.34 4.01
CA VAL A 5 -25.31 -8.09 4.47
C VAL A 5 -24.23 -7.73 3.44
N THR A 6 -24.56 -6.80 2.56
CA THR A 6 -23.67 -6.31 1.50
C THR A 6 -22.88 -5.10 1.99
N PHE A 7 -21.68 -4.91 1.42
CA PHE A 7 -20.85 -3.77 1.77
C PHE A 7 -21.56 -2.44 1.44
N PRO A 8 -21.58 -1.46 2.37
CA PRO A 8 -22.25 -0.18 2.14
C PRO A 8 -21.45 0.69 1.17
N VAL A 9 -21.58 0.47 -0.14
CA VAL A 9 -20.95 1.28 -1.21
C VAL A 9 -21.31 2.77 -1.17
N GLY A 10 -22.33 3.13 -0.39
CA GLY A 10 -22.70 4.50 -0.05
C GLY A 10 -21.57 5.32 0.60
N ILE A 11 -20.61 4.67 1.27
CA ILE A 11 -19.49 5.35 1.96
C ILE A 11 -18.47 5.95 0.99
N PHE A 12 -18.43 5.47 -0.25
CA PHE A 12 -17.46 5.94 -1.24
C PHE A 12 -17.96 7.17 -1.98
N PRO A 13 -17.04 8.07 -2.40
CA PRO A 13 -17.34 9.11 -3.37
C PRO A 13 -17.92 8.52 -4.67
N ALA A 14 -18.73 9.31 -5.38
CA ALA A 14 -19.41 8.87 -6.60
C ALA A 14 -18.45 8.23 -7.62
N SER A 15 -17.29 8.84 -7.85
CA SER A 15 -16.27 8.33 -8.78
C SER A 15 -15.78 6.92 -8.45
N ILE A 16 -15.65 6.59 -7.17
CA ILE A 16 -15.19 5.27 -6.73
C ILE A 16 -16.34 4.26 -6.79
N ARG A 17 -17.56 4.70 -6.46
CA ARG A 17 -18.76 3.88 -6.61
C ARG A 17 -18.95 3.46 -8.07
N ASP A 18 -18.80 4.40 -9.00
CA ASP A 18 -18.90 4.13 -10.44
C ASP A 18 -17.86 3.09 -10.88
N ILE A 19 -16.63 3.15 -10.34
CA ILE A 19 -15.60 2.15 -10.60
C ILE A 19 -16.02 0.79 -10.05
N VAL A 20 -16.47 0.71 -8.79
CA VAL A 20 -16.91 -0.55 -8.17
C VAL A 20 -18.05 -1.19 -8.95
N GLU A 21 -19.06 -0.40 -9.33
CA GLU A 21 -20.21 -0.86 -10.12
C GLU A 21 -19.80 -1.28 -11.55
N SER A 22 -18.85 -0.57 -12.16
CA SER A 22 -18.31 -0.94 -13.47
C SER A 22 -17.54 -2.26 -13.40
N LEU A 23 -16.72 -2.47 -12.37
CA LEU A 23 -15.99 -3.72 -12.18
C LEU A 23 -16.92 -4.90 -11.90
N GLN A 24 -18.02 -4.67 -11.17
CA GLN A 24 -19.05 -5.68 -11.03
C GLN A 24 -19.70 -5.99 -12.39
N ARG A 25 -20.06 -4.97 -13.18
CA ARG A 25 -20.82 -5.13 -14.44
C ARG A 25 -20.00 -5.79 -15.55
N TYR A 26 -18.74 -5.39 -15.71
CA TYR A 26 -17.91 -5.81 -16.85
C TYR A 26 -17.00 -6.99 -16.50
N GLU A 27 -16.48 -7.05 -15.28
CA GLU A 27 -15.53 -8.07 -14.85
C GLU A 27 -16.15 -9.16 -13.96
N ASN A 28 -17.44 -9.01 -13.59
CA ASN A 28 -18.16 -9.90 -12.67
C ASN A 28 -17.48 -10.05 -11.29
N TYR A 29 -16.77 -9.01 -10.84
CA TYR A 29 -16.16 -9.02 -9.51
C TYR A 29 -17.22 -8.83 -8.42
N GLN A 30 -17.02 -9.49 -7.28
CA GLN A 30 -17.89 -9.28 -6.13
C GLN A 30 -17.70 -7.86 -5.57
N ILE A 31 -18.81 -7.15 -5.35
CA ILE A 31 -18.80 -5.78 -4.81
C ILE A 31 -18.04 -5.76 -3.48
N ASP A 32 -18.26 -6.75 -2.62
CA ASP A 32 -17.67 -6.77 -1.28
C ASP A 32 -16.15 -6.85 -1.32
N PHE A 33 -15.57 -7.68 -2.21
CA PHE A 33 -14.12 -7.80 -2.38
C PHE A 33 -13.50 -6.53 -2.94
N THR A 34 -14.15 -5.95 -3.95
CA THR A 34 -13.70 -4.72 -4.60
C THR A 34 -13.75 -3.56 -3.62
N SER A 35 -14.86 -3.41 -2.91
CA SER A 35 -15.07 -2.38 -1.89
C SER A 35 -14.10 -2.51 -0.72
N ALA A 36 -13.91 -3.71 -0.19
CA ALA A 36 -12.96 -3.98 0.88
C ALA A 36 -11.51 -3.65 0.47
N ALA A 37 -11.14 -3.98 -0.78
CA ALA A 37 -9.83 -3.63 -1.31
C ALA A 37 -9.64 -2.10 -1.42
N PHE A 38 -10.61 -1.38 -2.00
CA PHE A 38 -10.57 0.07 -2.09
C PHE A 38 -10.50 0.74 -0.71
N LEU A 39 -11.32 0.30 0.25
CA LEU A 39 -11.29 0.81 1.63
C LEU A 39 -9.88 0.68 2.24
N THR A 40 -9.24 -0.47 2.04
CA THR A 40 -7.90 -0.73 2.58
C THR A 40 -6.84 0.12 1.91
N VAL A 41 -6.95 0.33 0.59
CA VAL A 41 -6.06 1.23 -0.15
C VAL A 41 -6.25 2.69 0.28
N PHE A 42 -7.48 3.14 0.55
CA PHE A 42 -7.71 4.48 1.08
C PHE A 42 -7.06 4.68 2.43
N ALA A 43 -7.21 3.72 3.34
CA ALA A 43 -6.54 3.73 4.63
C ALA A 43 -5.01 3.86 4.48
N ALA A 44 -4.41 3.06 3.60
CA ALA A 44 -2.98 3.14 3.30
C ALA A 44 -2.55 4.48 2.69
N ALA A 45 -3.34 5.02 1.75
CA ALA A 45 -3.06 6.31 1.12
C ALA A 45 -3.16 7.49 2.10
N MET A 46 -4.08 7.41 3.06
CA MET A 46 -4.23 8.42 4.11
C MET A 46 -3.04 8.41 5.07
N GLY A 47 -2.55 7.23 5.46
CA GLY A 47 -1.38 7.12 6.31
C GLY A 47 -1.60 7.66 7.73
N ASN A 48 -0.49 7.89 8.44
CA ASN A 48 -0.45 8.70 9.67
C ASN A 48 -0.72 10.21 9.45
N THR A 49 -1.03 10.65 8.23
CA THR A 49 -1.32 12.06 7.96
C THR A 49 -2.68 12.50 8.50
N TRP A 50 -3.60 11.55 8.62
CA TRP A 50 -4.96 11.80 9.11
C TRP A 50 -5.19 11.04 10.39
N SER A 51 -5.85 11.68 11.35
CA SER A 51 -6.32 11.03 12.57
C SER A 51 -7.69 11.56 12.97
N ALA A 52 -8.52 10.66 13.48
CA ALA A 52 -9.83 10.99 14.03
C ALA A 52 -9.72 11.12 15.55
N ARG A 53 -10.14 12.26 16.10
CA ARG A 53 -10.19 12.49 17.55
C ARG A 53 -11.64 12.41 18.00
N PHE A 54 -11.96 11.40 18.80
CA PHE A 54 -13.32 11.20 19.32
C PHE A 54 -13.52 11.86 20.69
N MET A 55 -12.52 11.77 21.56
CA MET A 55 -12.51 12.36 22.91
C MET A 55 -11.12 12.86 23.27
N THR A 56 -10.99 13.64 24.34
CA THR A 56 -9.69 14.02 24.92
C THR A 56 -8.90 12.76 25.30
N GLY A 57 -7.83 12.48 24.55
CA GLY A 57 -6.96 11.32 24.75
C GLY A 57 -7.18 10.16 23.78
N TRP A 58 -8.28 10.13 23.03
CA TRP A 58 -8.52 9.08 22.03
C TRP A 58 -8.36 9.62 20.61
N VAL A 59 -7.19 9.34 20.05
CA VAL A 59 -6.83 9.60 18.64
C VAL A 59 -6.73 8.26 17.92
N SER A 60 -7.47 8.09 16.83
CA SER A 60 -7.47 6.89 16.02
C SER A 60 -6.91 7.20 14.63
N HIS A 61 -5.97 6.38 14.17
CA HIS A 61 -5.45 6.42 12.81
C HIS A 61 -6.22 5.42 11.94
N PRO A 62 -6.32 5.63 10.61
CA PRO A 62 -7.08 4.76 9.71
C PRO A 62 -6.33 3.43 9.45
N ILE A 63 -6.09 2.64 10.50
CA ILE A 63 -5.34 1.37 10.42
C ILE A 63 -6.30 0.25 10.10
N ILE A 64 -6.25 -0.28 8.88
CA ILE A 64 -7.15 -1.34 8.42
C ILE A 64 -6.37 -2.63 8.16
N TYR A 65 -6.93 -3.72 8.70
CA TYR A 65 -6.53 -5.09 8.46
C TYR A 65 -7.66 -5.77 7.69
N MET A 66 -7.38 -6.17 6.45
CA MET A 66 -8.36 -6.79 5.58
C MET A 66 -7.89 -8.17 5.17
N VAL A 67 -8.81 -9.13 5.22
CA VAL A 67 -8.57 -10.51 4.78
C VAL A 67 -9.74 -10.93 3.89
N LEU A 68 -9.47 -11.17 2.60
CA LEU A 68 -10.47 -11.67 1.67
C LEU A 68 -10.44 -13.20 1.67
N ILE A 69 -11.59 -13.82 1.94
CA ILE A 69 -11.77 -15.27 2.06
C ILE A 69 -12.83 -15.71 1.05
N GLY A 70 -12.54 -16.78 0.32
CA GLY A 70 -13.53 -17.42 -0.55
C GLY A 70 -12.95 -18.63 -1.28
N PRO A 71 -13.76 -19.32 -2.12
CA PRO A 71 -13.33 -20.46 -2.93
C PRO A 71 -12.15 -20.12 -3.86
N PRO A 72 -11.37 -21.11 -4.32
CA PRO A 72 -10.32 -20.85 -5.30
C PRO A 72 -10.96 -20.28 -6.57
N SER A 73 -10.22 -19.44 -7.29
CA SER A 73 -10.67 -18.85 -8.56
C SER A 73 -11.91 -17.96 -8.48
N CYS A 74 -12.36 -17.55 -7.29
CA CYS A 74 -13.51 -16.63 -7.16
C CYS A 74 -13.18 -15.14 -7.41
N GLY A 75 -12.04 -14.85 -8.06
CA GLY A 75 -11.70 -13.49 -8.49
C GLY A 75 -11.38 -12.50 -7.37
N LYS A 76 -10.75 -12.92 -6.26
CA LYS A 76 -10.32 -12.01 -5.17
C LYS A 76 -9.09 -11.16 -5.52
N THR A 77 -8.11 -11.78 -6.16
CA THR A 77 -6.83 -11.15 -6.46
C THR A 77 -6.94 -10.02 -7.48
N PRO A 78 -7.72 -10.15 -8.59
CA PRO A 78 -7.85 -9.07 -9.57
C PRO A 78 -8.38 -7.72 -9.04
N PRO A 79 -9.52 -7.63 -8.32
CA PRO A 79 -10.02 -6.35 -7.80
C PRO A 79 -9.04 -5.71 -6.82
N LEU A 80 -8.32 -6.54 -6.08
CA LEU A 80 -7.35 -6.08 -5.11
C LEU A 80 -6.10 -5.51 -5.77
N ARG A 81 -5.57 -6.16 -6.81
CA ARG A 81 -4.48 -5.61 -7.63
C ARG A 81 -4.89 -4.29 -8.30
N GLN A 82 -6.12 -4.20 -8.80
CA GLN A 82 -6.64 -2.97 -9.39
C GLN A 82 -6.71 -1.83 -8.36
N ALA A 83 -7.23 -2.11 -7.16
CA ALA A 83 -7.28 -1.12 -6.10
C ALA A 83 -5.88 -0.62 -5.70
N VAL A 84 -4.87 -1.50 -5.66
CA VAL A 84 -3.48 -1.17 -5.25
C VAL A 84 -2.67 -0.47 -6.36
N THR A 85 -3.08 -0.64 -7.63
CA THR A 85 -2.35 -0.11 -8.81
C THR A 85 -1.99 1.38 -8.72
N PRO A 86 -2.86 2.29 -8.24
CA PRO A 86 -2.50 3.70 -8.09
C PRO A 86 -1.31 3.94 -7.14
N LEU A 87 -1.25 3.20 -6.02
CA LEU A 87 -0.14 3.30 -5.08
C LEU A 87 1.15 2.73 -5.67
N LEU A 88 1.07 1.63 -6.44
CA LEU A 88 2.24 1.07 -7.13
C LEU A 88 2.82 2.03 -8.18
N LYS A 89 1.96 2.70 -8.94
CA LYS A 89 2.39 3.73 -9.91
C LYS A 89 3.07 4.91 -9.23
N LEU A 90 2.59 5.28 -8.04
CA LEU A 90 3.19 6.33 -7.23
C LEU A 90 4.56 5.90 -6.71
N ASP A 91 4.69 4.67 -6.21
CA ASP A 91 5.96 4.09 -5.79
C ASP A 91 6.95 4.02 -6.96
N GLU A 92 6.52 3.64 -8.16
CA GLU A 92 7.37 3.64 -9.35
C GLU A 92 7.90 5.04 -9.68
N ALA A 93 7.06 6.08 -9.55
CA ALA A 93 7.48 7.45 -9.76
C ALA A 93 8.52 7.90 -8.71
N TYR A 94 8.31 7.57 -7.43
CA TYR A 94 9.27 7.85 -6.37
C TYR A 94 10.57 7.08 -6.53
N ASP A 95 10.51 5.82 -6.95
CA ASP A 95 11.68 5.00 -7.22
C ASP A 95 12.57 5.60 -8.32
N ARG A 96 11.96 6.16 -9.38
CA ARG A 96 12.73 6.86 -10.44
C ARG A 96 13.48 8.08 -9.90
N VAL A 97 12.91 8.81 -8.95
CA VAL A 97 13.57 9.96 -8.31
C VAL A 97 14.68 9.47 -7.38
N TYR A 98 14.35 8.52 -6.51
CA TYR A 98 15.29 7.92 -5.56
C TYR A 98 16.52 7.32 -6.27
N LEU A 99 16.34 6.59 -7.37
CA LEU A 99 17.43 6.00 -8.15
C LEU A 99 18.39 7.06 -8.70
N LYS A 100 17.89 8.25 -9.07
CA LYS A 100 18.73 9.37 -9.49
C LYS A 100 19.49 9.94 -8.30
N GLU A 101 18.80 10.23 -7.21
CA GLU A 101 19.39 10.80 -6.00
C GLU A 101 20.45 9.88 -5.39
N ILE A 102 20.18 8.59 -5.24
CA ILE A 102 21.15 7.62 -4.69
C ILE A 102 22.36 7.45 -5.62
N SER A 103 22.18 7.57 -6.94
CA SER A 103 23.30 7.54 -7.89
C SER A 103 24.22 8.75 -7.75
N LEU A 104 23.65 9.93 -7.48
CA LEU A 104 24.40 11.17 -7.22
C LEU A 104 25.10 11.08 -5.87
N TYR A 105 24.39 10.63 -4.83
CA TYR A 105 24.96 10.39 -3.50
C TYR A 105 26.14 9.44 -3.54
N ARG A 106 26.01 8.29 -4.22
CA ARG A 106 27.12 7.32 -4.38
C ARG A 106 28.31 7.88 -5.15
N LYS A 107 28.09 8.77 -6.12
CA LYS A 107 29.18 9.48 -6.81
C LYS A 107 29.88 10.44 -5.84
N TRP A 108 29.11 11.23 -5.11
CA TRP A 108 29.61 12.17 -4.11
C TRP A 108 30.42 11.48 -2.99
N GLU A 109 29.93 10.35 -2.49
CA GLU A 109 30.56 9.54 -1.44
C GLU A 109 31.95 9.04 -1.84
N ARG A 110 32.14 8.68 -3.12
CA ARG A 110 33.42 8.20 -3.68
C ARG A 110 34.45 9.31 -3.93
N LEU A 111 34.01 10.58 -4.00
CA LEU A 111 34.89 11.72 -4.30
C LEU A 111 35.51 12.27 -3.01
N THR A 112 36.78 12.67 -3.09
CA THR A 112 37.45 13.39 -2.01
C THR A 112 36.99 14.85 -1.95
N ALA A 113 37.14 15.51 -0.80
CA ALA A 113 36.76 16.91 -0.60
C ALA A 113 37.33 17.88 -1.65
N LYS A 114 38.56 17.63 -2.15
CA LYS A 114 39.17 18.41 -3.24
C LYS A 114 38.46 18.23 -4.58
N GLN A 115 38.10 16.99 -4.92
CA GLN A 115 37.40 16.66 -6.17
C GLN A 115 35.96 17.17 -6.15
N ARG A 116 35.31 17.16 -4.98
CA ARG A 116 33.97 17.74 -4.78
C ARG A 116 33.95 19.24 -5.09
N LYS A 117 34.93 20.00 -4.55
CA LYS A 117 35.08 21.44 -4.83
C LYS A 117 35.36 21.71 -6.32
N GLN A 118 36.16 20.86 -6.97
CA GLN A 118 36.46 21.00 -8.40
C GLN A 118 35.25 20.71 -9.30
N GLN A 119 34.37 19.78 -8.89
CA GLN A 119 33.14 19.45 -9.62
C GLN A 119 31.92 20.26 -9.16
N SER A 120 32.13 21.31 -8.35
CA SER A 120 31.06 22.16 -7.77
C SER A 120 29.94 21.36 -7.08
N MET A 121 30.29 20.23 -6.47
CA MET A 121 29.36 19.42 -5.68
C MET A 121 29.27 19.95 -4.25
N PRO A 122 28.13 19.74 -3.56
CA PRO A 122 27.96 20.16 -2.17
C PRO A 122 28.97 19.47 -1.23
N GLU A 123 29.38 20.18 -0.17
CA GLU A 123 30.37 19.67 0.81
C GLU A 123 29.79 18.53 1.65
N GLU A 124 28.49 18.59 1.93
CA GLU A 124 27.68 17.59 2.63
C GLU A 124 26.46 17.21 1.78
N MET A 125 26.12 15.91 1.75
CA MET A 125 24.94 15.40 1.06
C MET A 125 24.25 14.40 1.98
N GLU A 126 22.94 14.53 2.13
CA GLU A 126 22.16 13.60 2.94
C GLU A 126 21.90 12.29 2.20
N MET A 127 21.85 11.17 2.94
CA MET A 127 21.48 9.88 2.38
C MET A 127 20.01 9.93 1.95
N PRO A 128 19.70 9.74 0.65
CA PRO A 128 18.31 9.79 0.19
C PRO A 128 17.52 8.63 0.78
N GLN A 129 16.26 8.88 1.13
CA GLN A 129 15.35 7.88 1.69
C GLN A 129 14.38 7.39 0.61
N ARG A 130 14.16 6.08 0.56
CA ARG A 130 13.24 5.49 -0.42
C ARG A 130 11.80 5.57 0.10
N LYS A 131 10.96 6.30 -0.64
CA LYS A 131 9.51 6.33 -0.39
C LYS A 131 8.85 5.10 -1.00
N CYS A 132 8.10 4.37 -0.19
CA CYS A 132 7.40 3.15 -0.59
C CYS A 132 6.09 3.04 0.20
N HIS A 133 4.97 3.00 -0.52
CA HIS A 133 3.62 2.90 0.04
C HIS A 133 3.15 1.45 0.06
N VAL A 134 3.65 0.58 -0.83
CA VAL A 134 3.22 -0.82 -0.93
C VAL A 134 4.41 -1.76 -0.80
N VAL A 135 4.32 -2.68 0.14
CA VAL A 135 5.29 -3.75 0.34
C VAL A 135 4.61 -5.08 0.01
N VAL A 136 5.17 -5.82 -0.96
CA VAL A 136 4.60 -7.06 -1.48
C VAL A 136 5.44 -8.26 -1.06
N ASN A 137 4.85 -9.26 -0.41
CA ASN A 137 5.50 -10.54 -0.05
C ASN A 137 6.91 -10.38 0.56
N SER A 138 7.11 -9.40 1.44
CA SER A 138 8.41 -9.07 1.99
C SER A 138 8.77 -9.94 3.20
N THR A 139 10.07 -10.19 3.40
CA THR A 139 10.57 -10.65 4.70
C THR A 139 10.33 -9.59 5.78
N ILE A 140 10.42 -10.00 7.05
CA ILE A 140 10.21 -9.11 8.20
C ILE A 140 11.26 -7.98 8.20
N GLU A 141 12.50 -8.28 7.83
CA GLU A 141 13.61 -7.32 7.80
C GLU A 141 13.39 -6.25 6.73
N ALA A 142 12.95 -6.67 5.53
CA ALA A 142 12.62 -5.75 4.45
C ALA A 142 11.43 -4.86 4.82
N LEU A 143 10.43 -5.41 5.53
CA LEU A 143 9.31 -4.63 6.05
C LEU A 143 9.75 -3.60 7.10
N ILE A 144 10.60 -3.99 8.05
CA ILE A 144 11.12 -3.07 9.08
C ILE A 144 11.91 -1.94 8.44
N SER A 145 12.73 -2.25 7.44
CA SER A 145 13.47 -1.23 6.67
C SER A 145 12.52 -0.28 5.95
N ALA A 146 11.50 -0.81 5.27
CA ALA A 146 10.51 0.01 4.58
C ALA A 146 9.75 0.93 5.55
N MET A 147 9.34 0.42 6.72
CA MET A 147 8.66 1.22 7.73
C MET A 147 9.54 2.33 8.32
N ARG A 148 10.84 2.06 8.53
CA ARG A 148 11.80 3.06 9.02
C ARG A 148 11.87 4.27 8.09
N ASP A 149 11.89 4.02 6.79
CA ASP A 149 12.03 5.08 5.78
C ASP A 149 10.68 5.75 5.43
N ASN A 150 9.55 5.19 5.89
CA ASN A 150 8.20 5.63 5.55
C ASN A 150 7.36 5.92 6.81
N PRO A 151 7.50 7.10 7.45
CA PRO A 151 6.80 7.45 8.68
C PRO A 151 5.28 7.64 8.51
N ARG A 152 4.82 7.79 7.26
CA ARG A 152 3.39 7.78 6.92
C ARG A 152 2.79 6.37 6.95
N GLY A 153 3.66 5.36 7.01
CA GLY A 153 3.39 3.93 7.01
C GLY A 153 3.22 3.31 5.62
N VAL A 154 2.96 2.00 5.62
CA VAL A 154 3.03 1.13 4.44
C VAL A 154 1.84 0.18 4.37
N LEU A 155 1.39 -0.11 3.16
CA LEU A 155 0.46 -1.19 2.85
C LEU A 155 1.23 -2.48 2.62
N ILE A 156 1.04 -3.47 3.48
CA ILE A 156 1.48 -4.83 3.22
C ILE A 156 0.44 -5.51 2.36
N TYR A 157 0.86 -5.98 1.19
CA TYR A 157 0.06 -6.79 0.29
C TYR A 157 0.64 -8.20 0.19
N ASN A 158 -0.10 -9.20 0.67
CA ASN A 158 0.27 -10.61 0.54
C ASN A 158 -0.77 -11.35 -0.29
N ASP A 159 -0.32 -11.93 -1.40
CA ASP A 159 -1.09 -12.84 -2.25
C ASP A 159 -0.79 -14.26 -1.74
N GLU A 160 -1.84 -14.98 -1.32
CA GLU A 160 -1.81 -16.36 -0.79
C GLU A 160 -1.17 -16.57 0.60
N MET A 161 -2.01 -16.90 1.59
CA MET A 161 -1.56 -17.48 2.87
C MET A 161 -1.54 -19.00 2.77
N THR A 162 -0.41 -19.61 2.42
CA THR A 162 -0.28 -21.09 2.45
C THR A 162 -0.17 -21.63 3.88
N ALA A 163 0.08 -20.79 4.88
CA ALA A 163 0.54 -21.23 6.20
C ALA A 163 -0.52 -21.30 7.32
N CYS A 164 -1.75 -20.77 7.16
CA CYS A 164 -2.64 -20.57 8.31
C CYS A 164 -3.89 -21.47 8.38
N PHE A 165 -4.35 -22.07 7.28
CA PHE A 165 -5.57 -22.89 7.28
C PHE A 165 -5.39 -24.13 6.38
N PRO A 166 -5.06 -25.30 6.95
CA PRO A 166 -4.77 -26.52 6.17
C PRO A 166 -6.03 -27.22 5.64
N THR A 167 -7.22 -26.72 5.94
CA THR A 167 -8.50 -27.33 5.55
C THR A 167 -9.32 -26.37 4.71
N SER A 168 -9.67 -26.85 3.51
CA SER A 168 -10.49 -26.19 2.48
C SER A 168 -9.73 -25.20 1.61
N THR A 169 -9.87 -25.36 0.30
CA THR A 169 -9.27 -24.55 -0.77
C THR A 169 -9.73 -23.09 -0.66
N VAL A 170 -9.08 -22.32 0.20
CA VAL A 170 -9.46 -20.94 0.51
C VAL A 170 -8.28 -20.05 0.22
N THR A 171 -8.33 -19.34 -0.90
CA THR A 171 -7.35 -18.29 -1.18
C THR A 171 -7.64 -17.12 -0.24
N THR A 172 -6.68 -16.86 0.64
CA THR A 172 -6.71 -15.77 1.62
C THR A 172 -5.80 -14.67 1.13
N VAL A 173 -6.33 -13.45 0.94
CA VAL A 173 -5.52 -12.28 0.57
C VAL A 173 -5.49 -11.32 1.74
N ARG A 174 -4.30 -10.96 2.23
CA ARG A 174 -4.13 -10.09 3.40
C ARG A 174 -3.60 -8.73 2.97
N MET A 175 -4.30 -7.70 3.42
CA MET A 175 -3.83 -6.33 3.38
C MET A 175 -3.74 -5.77 4.78
N LYS A 176 -2.62 -5.10 5.08
CA LYS A 176 -2.43 -4.42 6.36
C LYS A 176 -1.80 -3.07 6.11
N ALA A 177 -2.50 -1.99 6.43
CA ALA A 177 -1.84 -0.70 6.60
C ALA A 177 -1.14 -0.70 7.96
N ILE A 178 0.17 -0.48 7.98
CA ILE A 178 0.94 -0.28 9.22
C ILE A 178 1.46 1.14 9.21
N PHE A 179 1.37 1.82 10.35
CA PHE A 179 1.92 3.15 10.52
C PHE A 179 2.76 3.24 11.79
#